data_AF-A0AAN7U4X0-F1
#
_entry.id   AF-A0AAN7U4X0-F1
#
_cell.length_a   1.000
_cell.length_b   1.000
_cell.length_c   1.000
_cell.angle_alpha   90.00
_cell.angle_beta   90.00
_cell.angle_gamma   90.00
#
_symmetry.space_group_name_H-M   'P 1'
#
loop_
_entity.id
_entity.type
_entity.pdbx_description
1 polymer ?
#
loop_
_entity_poly.entity_id
_entity_poly.type
_entity_poly.pdbx_seq_one_letter_code
_entity_poly.pdbx_strand_id
1 'polypeptide(L)'
;MSSCSSLSIDDRVKIGYGSIIGASLSIFGSIGTVILIKIRNKKQAKKLLIARKQQLSINNLNINSTTSLSSYNLNNSNIQPPSFPSSTSLLTSSSQSNNNNNNNKNSNQKTKVSHFIINLSIADLLASIFLITIKLMMIHFNNTFIKVLPSTANHSFNAMISVCTIGNGVIGFSFISTFFWTLAISMYIYQQFQSTSLINNINKNNININNNNNNINNINNINNNINTNNINNNNNNNNTNKSNKIIKIIFYFVCWVIPFILGSILVSGSKLIELDSDLPWCSIDSNIQLISFYFPLIICLVATIFYTILIRYKFSSDKLACSSSSLINLQSKIIKRLILFLIVFLICWLPNIISFFISFFTKSCKQFLWLEIISSTFLPLQGFLNFLSYLSVFKRLKLYFKNLKNKLNNKNSNNNGNNSNNGNFNGGGIFYTKGKRVNNQNSNNFYFTFSTFDFDNQNQEK
;
A
#
# COMPACT_ATOMS: atom_id res chain seq x y z
N MET A 1 22.20 6.69 19.15
CA MET A 1 23.13 6.53 20.28
C MET A 1 24.29 7.45 20.01
N SER A 2 24.50 8.46 20.83
CA SER A 2 25.66 9.34 20.75
C SER A 2 26.77 8.79 21.64
N SER A 3 28.03 9.03 21.28
CA SER A 3 29.23 8.59 22.02
C SER A 3 29.53 9.46 23.26
N CYS A 4 28.53 10.16 23.79
CA CYS A 4 28.69 11.12 24.86
C CYS A 4 28.85 10.43 26.22
N SER A 5 30.06 9.99 26.51
CA SER A 5 30.42 9.30 27.75
C SER A 5 30.17 10.11 29.03
N SER A 6 30.03 11.43 28.94
CA SER A 6 29.90 12.33 30.09
C SER A 6 28.46 12.64 30.55
N LEU A 7 27.44 11.92 30.06
CA LEU A 7 26.05 12.13 30.47
C LEU A 7 25.78 11.55 31.86
N SER A 8 25.15 12.35 32.73
CA SER A 8 24.69 11.91 34.04
C SER A 8 23.62 10.81 33.93
N ILE A 9 23.43 10.04 34.99
CA ILE A 9 22.42 8.96 35.05
C ILE A 9 21.03 9.55 34.80
N ASP A 10 20.72 10.68 35.45
CA ASP A 10 19.44 11.36 35.32
C ASP A 10 19.15 11.79 33.88
N ASP A 11 20.17 12.27 33.16
CA ASP A 11 20.02 12.66 31.76
C ASP A 11 19.72 11.45 30.85
N ARG A 12 20.41 10.33 31.10
CA ARG A 12 20.17 9.07 30.38
C ARG A 12 18.76 8.54 30.63
N VAL A 13 18.29 8.63 31.87
CA VAL A 13 16.93 8.24 32.26
C VAL A 13 15.89 9.11 31.54
N LYS A 14 16.09 10.44 31.47
CA LYS A 14 15.22 11.36 30.72
C LYS A 14 15.16 11.02 29.23
N ILE A 15 16.30 10.76 28.60
CA ILE A 15 16.38 10.30 27.20
C ILE A 15 15.64 8.96 27.02
N GLY A 16 15.79 8.05 27.99
CA GLY A 16 15.10 6.77 28.05
C GLY A 16 13.57 6.93 28.06
N TYR A 17 13.04 7.81 28.91
CA TYR A 17 11.60 8.08 28.98
C TYR A 17 11.05 8.66 27.67
N GLY A 18 11.75 9.61 27.04
CA GLY A 18 11.35 10.15 25.74
C GLY A 18 11.24 9.05 24.67
N SER A 19 12.22 8.13 24.65
CA SER A 19 12.22 6.96 23.76
C SER A 19 11.01 6.05 24.01
N ILE A 20 10.70 5.76 25.28
CA ILE A 20 9.59 4.89 25.68
C ILE A 20 8.24 5.50 25.27
N ILE A 21 8.03 6.80 25.50
CA ILE A 21 6.81 7.50 25.11
C ILE A 21 6.61 7.45 23.60
N GLY A 22 7.64 7.82 22.83
CA GLY A 22 7.58 7.81 21.37
C GLY A 22 7.33 6.41 20.80
N ALA A 23 7.98 5.38 21.34
CA ALA A 23 7.76 4.00 20.91
C ALA A 23 6.38 3.46 21.29
N SER A 24 5.84 3.83 22.46
CA SER A 24 4.50 3.43 22.87
C SER A 24 3.46 3.95 21.88
N LEU A 25 3.54 5.24 21.52
CA LEU A 25 2.68 5.84 20.49
C LEU A 25 2.85 5.16 19.13
N SER A 26 4.08 4.79 18.77
CA SER A 26 4.40 4.12 17.52
C SER A 26 3.83 2.71 17.42
N ILE A 27 3.79 1.95 18.53
CA ILE A 27 3.12 0.65 18.58
C ILE A 27 1.63 0.82 18.24
N PHE A 28 0.95 1.79 18.88
CA PHE A 28 -0.46 2.09 18.58
C PHE A 28 -0.64 2.49 17.11
N GLY A 29 0.23 3.36 16.58
CA GLY A 29 0.18 3.77 15.17
C GLY A 29 0.38 2.61 14.19
N SER A 30 1.37 1.77 14.44
CA SER A 30 1.71 0.64 13.58
C SER A 30 0.60 -0.41 13.55
N ILE A 31 0.07 -0.79 14.72
CA ILE A 31 -1.08 -1.69 14.83
C ILE A 31 -2.32 -1.07 14.16
N GLY A 32 -2.59 0.21 14.43
CA GLY A 32 -3.70 0.94 13.83
C GLY A 32 -3.63 0.97 12.30
N THR A 33 -2.44 1.16 11.73
CA THR A 33 -2.22 1.16 10.28
C THR A 33 -2.54 -0.20 9.67
N VAL A 34 -2.04 -1.30 10.27
CA VAL A 34 -2.31 -2.67 9.80
C VAL A 34 -3.80 -2.99 9.86
N ILE A 35 -4.48 -2.65 10.97
CA ILE A 35 -5.91 -2.86 11.15
C ILE A 35 -6.71 -2.07 10.10
N LEU A 36 -6.42 -0.77 9.93
CA LEU A 36 -7.11 0.07 8.95
C LEU A 36 -6.98 -0.47 7.52
N ILE A 37 -5.80 -0.94 7.14
CA ILE A 37 -5.57 -1.52 5.81
C ILE A 37 -6.33 -2.83 5.64
N LYS A 38 -6.34 -3.71 6.66
CA LYS A 38 -7.12 -4.96 6.62
C LYS A 38 -8.62 -4.70 6.48
N ILE A 39 -9.17 -3.78 7.27
CA ILE A 39 -10.59 -3.38 7.20
C ILE A 39 -10.92 -2.85 5.80
N ARG A 40 -10.06 -1.98 5.26
CA ARG A 40 -10.23 -1.39 3.93
C ARG A 40 -10.24 -2.47 2.83
N ASN A 41 -9.27 -3.38 2.86
CA ASN A 41 -9.17 -4.48 1.90
C ASN A 41 -10.40 -5.39 1.96
N LYS A 42 -10.93 -5.66 3.16
CA LYS A 42 -12.18 -6.43 3.36
C LYS A 42 -13.39 -5.69 2.77
N LYS A 43 -13.52 -4.38 3.00
CA LYS A 43 -14.62 -3.57 2.45
C LYS A 43 -14.57 -3.54 0.91
N GLN A 44 -13.39 -3.40 0.33
CA GLN A 44 -13.20 -3.43 -1.13
C GLN A 44 -13.57 -4.79 -1.74
N ALA A 45 -13.12 -5.89 -1.12
CA ALA A 45 -13.48 -7.24 -1.55
C ALA A 45 -15.00 -7.46 -1.53
N LYS A 46 -15.69 -6.96 -0.50
CA LYS A 46 -17.16 -7.04 -0.40
C LYS A 46 -17.86 -6.24 -1.52
N LYS A 47 -17.41 -5.02 -1.80
CA LYS A 47 -17.98 -4.21 -2.91
C LYS A 47 -17.81 -4.89 -4.26
N LEU A 48 -16.62 -5.43 -4.51
CA LEU A 48 -16.33 -6.15 -5.75
C LEU A 48 -17.18 -7.41 -5.90
N LEU A 49 -17.44 -8.12 -4.80
CA LEU A 49 -18.36 -9.27 -4.79
C LEU A 49 -19.80 -8.82 -5.11
N ILE A 50 -20.28 -7.73 -4.52
CA ILE A 50 -21.62 -7.19 -4.81
C ILE A 50 -21.75 -6.78 -6.28
N ALA A 51 -20.75 -6.08 -6.84
CA ALA A 51 -20.74 -5.69 -8.25
C ALA A 51 -20.77 -6.91 -9.18
N ARG A 52 -20.01 -7.97 -8.87
CA ARG A 52 -20.06 -9.24 -9.63
C ARG A 52 -21.44 -9.90 -9.55
N LYS A 53 -22.07 -9.92 -8.38
CA LYS A 53 -23.44 -10.46 -8.23
C LYS A 53 -24.46 -9.68 -9.07
N GLN A 54 -24.35 -8.35 -9.12
CA GLN A 54 -25.21 -7.51 -9.95
C GLN A 54 -25.00 -7.76 -11.45
N GLN A 55 -23.76 -7.95 -11.89
CA GLN A 55 -23.46 -8.32 -13.28
C GLN A 55 -24.04 -9.69 -13.65
N LEU A 56 -23.94 -10.68 -12.76
CA LEU A 56 -24.54 -12.00 -12.98
C LEU A 56 -26.07 -11.93 -13.05
N SER A 57 -26.73 -11.12 -12.21
CA SER A 57 -28.18 -10.93 -12.31
C SER A 57 -28.62 -10.28 -13.62
N ILE A 58 -27.85 -9.32 -14.15
CA ILE A 58 -28.14 -8.68 -15.43
C ILE A 58 -27.97 -9.68 -16.59
N ASN A 59 -26.92 -10.49 -16.56
CA ASN A 59 -26.68 -11.50 -17.60
C ASN A 59 -27.77 -12.58 -17.61
N ASN A 60 -28.26 -13.01 -16.44
CA ASN A 60 -29.35 -13.99 -16.37
C ASN A 60 -30.69 -13.45 -16.89
N LEU A 61 -30.97 -12.15 -16.71
CA LEU A 61 -32.20 -11.53 -17.25
C LEU A 61 -32.20 -11.49 -18.78
N ASN A 62 -31.04 -11.30 -19.41
CA ASN A 62 -30.93 -11.18 -20.86
C ASN A 62 -31.06 -12.52 -21.61
N ILE A 63 -30.78 -13.64 -20.93
CA ILE A 63 -30.90 -14.99 -21.52
C ILE A 63 -32.37 -15.41 -21.62
N ASN A 64 -33.23 -14.98 -20.69
CA ASN A 64 -34.65 -15.36 -20.71
C ASN A 64 -35.51 -14.48 -21.63
N SER A 65 -34.99 -13.36 -22.13
CA SER A 65 -35.72 -12.47 -23.06
C SER A 65 -35.53 -12.80 -24.54
N THR A 66 -34.77 -13.85 -24.89
CA THR A 66 -34.49 -14.23 -26.29
C THR A 66 -35.19 -15.52 -26.75
N THR A 67 -36.03 -16.15 -25.94
CA THR A 67 -36.69 -17.43 -26.27
C THR A 67 -38.19 -17.34 -26.62
N SER A 68 -38.73 -16.18 -27.00
CA SER A 68 -40.19 -16.04 -27.28
C SER A 68 -40.58 -15.48 -28.66
N LEU A 69 -39.74 -15.57 -29.69
CA LEU A 69 -40.16 -15.30 -31.08
C LEU A 69 -39.46 -16.23 -32.08
N SER A 70 -39.99 -17.44 -32.30
CA SER A 70 -39.89 -18.17 -33.58
C SER A 70 -40.61 -19.52 -33.51
N SER A 71 -41.94 -19.49 -33.55
CA SER A 71 -42.74 -20.64 -33.99
C SER A 71 -44.11 -20.19 -34.49
N TYR A 72 -44.10 -19.45 -35.61
CA TYR A 72 -45.17 -19.52 -36.60
C TYR A 72 -44.49 -19.77 -37.93
N ASN A 73 -44.34 -21.04 -38.30
CA ASN A 73 -44.13 -21.42 -39.69
C ASN A 73 -45.28 -22.38 -40.04
N LEU A 74 -46.26 -21.82 -40.76
CA LEU A 74 -47.42 -22.53 -41.27
C LEU A 74 -46.98 -23.51 -42.37
N ASN A 75 -47.54 -24.72 -42.28
CA ASN A 75 -48.01 -25.58 -43.36
C ASN A 75 -47.36 -25.42 -44.74
N ASN A 76 -46.64 -26.45 -45.18
CA ASN A 76 -46.88 -26.96 -46.52
C ASN A 76 -46.68 -28.48 -46.60
N SER A 77 -47.66 -29.14 -47.20
CA SER A 77 -47.87 -30.57 -47.24
C SER A 77 -47.31 -31.22 -48.51
N ASN A 78 -46.98 -32.52 -48.36
CA ASN A 78 -46.95 -33.58 -49.37
C ASN A 78 -45.90 -33.53 -50.50
N ILE A 79 -45.03 -34.57 -50.56
CA ILE A 79 -45.13 -35.72 -51.49
C ILE A 79 -43.87 -36.62 -51.28
N GLN A 80 -44.11 -37.92 -51.05
CA GLN A 80 -43.16 -39.07 -51.07
C GLN A 80 -43.14 -39.68 -52.50
N PRO A 81 -42.14 -40.48 -52.97
CA PRO A 81 -41.89 -41.88 -52.52
C PRO A 81 -40.39 -42.34 -52.69
N PRO A 82 -40.00 -43.63 -52.87
CA PRO A 82 -39.69 -44.61 -51.80
C PRO A 82 -38.28 -45.30 -51.86
N SER A 83 -37.81 -45.81 -50.70
CA SER A 83 -37.06 -47.09 -50.41
C SER A 83 -35.94 -47.62 -51.35
N PHE A 84 -34.72 -48.08 -50.99
CA PHE A 84 -34.13 -49.01 -49.97
C PHE A 84 -32.56 -49.01 -50.18
N PRO A 85 -31.70 -49.86 -49.54
CA PRO A 85 -31.48 -50.18 -48.13
C PRO A 85 -29.99 -50.04 -47.64
N SER A 86 -29.83 -50.06 -46.31
CA SER A 86 -28.73 -50.65 -45.50
C SER A 86 -27.24 -50.32 -45.77
N SER A 87 -26.58 -49.68 -44.81
CA SER A 87 -25.63 -50.34 -43.89
C SER A 87 -24.95 -49.35 -42.93
N THR A 88 -25.11 -49.59 -41.62
CA THR A 88 -24.12 -49.44 -40.54
C THR A 88 -23.04 -48.35 -40.64
N SER A 89 -23.14 -47.32 -39.80
CA SER A 89 -22.34 -47.23 -38.56
C SER A 89 -22.78 -46.02 -37.73
N LEU A 90 -23.20 -46.35 -36.52
CA LEU A 90 -23.39 -45.45 -35.39
C LEU A 90 -22.14 -44.57 -35.18
N LEU A 91 -22.29 -43.26 -35.31
CA LEU A 91 -21.51 -42.29 -34.54
C LEU A 91 -22.31 -41.00 -34.47
N THR A 92 -23.20 -40.97 -33.48
CA THR A 92 -23.89 -39.80 -32.99
C THR A 92 -22.85 -38.81 -32.46
N SER A 93 -22.32 -37.96 -33.34
CA SER A 93 -21.62 -36.75 -32.94
C SER A 93 -22.67 -35.75 -32.44
N SER A 94 -23.20 -36.01 -31.25
CA SER A 94 -23.80 -34.95 -30.45
C SER A 94 -22.70 -33.95 -30.17
N SER A 95 -22.68 -32.87 -30.95
CA SER A 95 -21.93 -31.66 -30.65
C SER A 95 -22.51 -31.06 -29.37
N GLN A 96 -22.20 -31.69 -28.23
CA GLN A 96 -22.20 -31.02 -26.94
C GLN A 96 -21.26 -29.84 -27.12
N SER A 97 -21.83 -28.65 -27.25
CA SER A 97 -21.09 -27.43 -27.03
C SER A 97 -20.59 -27.54 -25.60
N ASN A 98 -19.34 -27.98 -25.48
CA ASN A 98 -18.59 -27.94 -24.26
C ASN A 98 -18.43 -26.45 -23.97
N ASN A 99 -19.45 -25.89 -23.32
CA ASN A 99 -19.39 -24.66 -22.56
C ASN A 99 -18.39 -24.95 -21.44
N ASN A 100 -17.10 -24.94 -21.82
CA ASN A 100 -15.99 -24.73 -20.93
C ASN A 100 -16.20 -23.35 -20.35
N ASN A 101 -17.07 -23.30 -19.33
CA ASN A 101 -17.10 -22.32 -18.28
C ASN A 101 -15.72 -22.39 -17.64
N ASN A 102 -14.76 -21.77 -18.33
CA ASN A 102 -13.48 -21.36 -17.80
C ASN A 102 -13.85 -20.41 -16.67
N ASN A 103 -14.04 -21.01 -15.50
CA ASN A 103 -14.06 -20.39 -14.20
C ASN A 103 -12.69 -19.76 -14.00
N ASN A 104 -12.44 -18.69 -14.76
CA ASN A 104 -11.35 -17.77 -14.56
C ASN A 104 -11.58 -17.21 -13.17
N LYS A 105 -10.96 -17.88 -12.19
CA LYS A 105 -10.74 -17.38 -10.84
C LYS A 105 -9.97 -16.08 -11.02
N ASN A 106 -10.72 -15.01 -11.26
CA ASN A 106 -10.24 -13.64 -11.25
C ASN A 106 -9.84 -13.36 -9.81
N SER A 107 -8.63 -13.81 -9.48
CA SER A 107 -7.97 -13.65 -8.20
C SER A 107 -8.05 -12.18 -7.88
N ASN A 108 -8.73 -11.86 -6.78
CA ASN A 108 -8.87 -10.50 -6.29
C ASN A 108 -7.47 -9.86 -6.26
N GLN A 109 -7.20 -8.93 -7.18
CA GLN A 109 -5.96 -8.18 -7.21
C GLN A 109 -5.93 -7.30 -5.96
N LYS A 110 -5.44 -7.86 -4.84
CA LYS A 110 -5.09 -7.09 -3.66
C LYS A 110 -4.16 -5.96 -4.11
N THR A 111 -4.48 -4.73 -3.71
CA THR A 111 -3.70 -3.56 -4.11
C THR A 111 -2.27 -3.74 -3.65
N LYS A 112 -1.35 -3.87 -4.61
CA LYS A 112 0.04 -4.27 -4.37
C LYS A 112 0.74 -3.31 -3.39
N VAL A 113 0.42 -2.01 -3.44
CA VAL A 113 0.96 -0.97 -2.55
C VAL A 113 0.62 -1.22 -1.08
N SER A 114 -0.58 -1.72 -0.77
CA SER A 114 -0.99 -1.97 0.62
C SER A 114 -0.08 -2.96 1.34
N HIS A 115 0.54 -3.87 0.60
CA HIS A 115 1.48 -4.84 1.17
C HIS A 115 2.78 -4.17 1.64
N PHE A 116 3.37 -3.28 0.82
CA PHE A 116 4.59 -2.56 1.18
C PHE A 116 4.39 -1.75 2.46
N ILE A 117 3.23 -1.12 2.57
CA ILE A 117 2.85 -0.32 3.74
C ILE A 117 2.70 -1.19 4.98
N ILE A 118 2.07 -2.37 4.86
CA ILE A 118 1.98 -3.30 5.99
C ILE A 118 3.37 -3.70 6.47
N ASN A 119 4.29 -4.02 5.56
CA ASN A 119 5.66 -4.38 5.93
C ASN A 119 6.41 -3.21 6.59
N LEU A 120 6.23 -1.98 6.09
CA LEU A 120 6.76 -0.78 6.73
C LEU A 120 6.24 -0.65 8.17
N SER A 121 4.93 -0.81 8.39
CA SER A 121 4.35 -0.79 9.74
C SER A 121 4.82 -1.94 10.62
N ILE A 122 5.12 -3.11 10.06
CA ILE A 122 5.72 -4.22 10.82
C ILE A 122 7.13 -3.87 11.25
N ALA A 123 7.94 -3.26 10.38
CA ALA A 123 9.29 -2.82 10.74
C ALA A 123 9.25 -1.71 11.82
N ASP A 124 8.35 -0.73 11.70
CA ASP A 124 8.11 0.31 12.73
C ASP A 124 7.68 -0.32 14.07
N LEU A 125 6.82 -1.34 14.03
CA LEU A 125 6.35 -2.08 15.21
C LEU A 125 7.50 -2.83 15.90
N LEU A 126 8.31 -3.55 15.12
CA LEU A 126 9.47 -4.27 15.65
C LEU A 126 10.47 -3.31 16.30
N ALA A 127 10.80 -2.20 15.62
CA ALA A 127 11.70 -1.19 16.16
C ALA A 127 11.20 -0.67 17.52
N SER A 128 9.90 -0.39 17.63
CA SER A 128 9.30 0.16 18.83
C SER A 128 9.23 -0.84 19.98
N ILE A 129 8.87 -2.11 19.72
CA ILE A 129 8.86 -3.17 20.73
C ILE A 129 10.27 -3.37 21.28
N PHE A 130 11.26 -3.57 20.41
CA PHE A 130 12.64 -3.79 20.86
C PHE A 130 13.21 -2.57 21.58
N LEU A 131 12.92 -1.35 21.12
CA LEU A 131 13.35 -0.13 21.80
C LEU A 131 12.79 -0.07 23.24
N ILE A 132 11.49 -0.31 23.43
CA ILE A 132 10.89 -0.31 24.78
C ILE A 132 11.50 -1.40 25.63
N THR A 133 11.61 -2.63 25.12
CA THR A 133 12.19 -3.75 25.88
C THR A 133 13.61 -3.42 26.34
N ILE A 134 14.47 -2.94 25.45
CA ILE A 134 15.86 -2.60 25.79
C ILE A 134 15.93 -1.42 26.76
N LYS A 135 15.10 -0.38 26.60
CA LYS A 135 15.09 0.77 27.53
C LYS A 135 14.56 0.40 28.91
N LEU A 136 13.51 -0.42 29.00
CA LEU A 136 13.00 -0.93 30.27
C LEU A 136 14.02 -1.84 30.96
N MET A 137 14.68 -2.73 30.20
CA MET A 137 15.73 -3.60 30.73
C MET A 137 16.90 -2.78 31.28
N MET A 138 17.32 -1.73 30.57
CA MET A 138 18.37 -0.82 31.02
C MET A 138 17.99 -0.07 32.29
N ILE A 139 16.74 0.40 32.43
CA ILE A 139 16.27 1.12 33.61
C ILE A 139 16.13 0.19 34.84
N HIS A 140 15.56 -1.00 34.67
CA HIS A 140 15.29 -1.91 35.80
C HIS A 140 16.47 -2.80 36.19
N PHE A 141 17.26 -3.26 35.22
CA PHE A 141 18.30 -4.27 35.43
C PHE A 141 19.71 -3.71 35.21
N ASN A 142 19.90 -2.42 35.48
CA ASN A 142 21.12 -1.69 35.15
C ASN A 142 22.42 -2.46 35.53
N ASN A 143 22.47 -3.04 36.73
CA ASN A 143 23.67 -3.74 37.23
C ASN A 143 23.85 -5.17 36.68
N THR A 144 22.82 -5.81 36.13
CA THR A 144 22.88 -7.18 35.58
C THR A 144 22.87 -7.20 34.06
N PHE A 145 22.25 -6.21 33.43
CA PHE A 145 22.11 -6.10 31.97
C PHE A 145 23.45 -5.89 31.25
N ILE A 146 24.44 -5.33 31.97
CA ILE A 146 25.73 -4.95 31.42
C ILE A 146 26.85 -5.84 31.95
N LYS A 147 26.56 -6.75 32.92
CA LYS A 147 27.53 -7.75 33.36
C LYS A 147 27.87 -8.66 32.18
N VAL A 148 29.07 -8.48 31.69
CA VAL A 148 29.72 -9.43 30.82
C VAL A 148 29.82 -10.76 31.57
N LEU A 149 29.41 -11.85 30.93
CA LEU A 149 29.67 -13.18 31.46
C LEU A 149 31.19 -13.36 31.52
N PRO A 150 31.81 -13.47 32.71
CA PRO A 150 33.25 -13.56 32.82
C PRO A 150 33.71 -14.78 32.03
N SER A 151 34.45 -14.53 30.95
CA SER A 151 35.00 -15.58 30.11
C SER A 151 36.07 -16.29 30.92
N THR A 152 35.74 -17.44 31.51
CA THR A 152 36.64 -18.24 32.35
C THR A 152 37.70 -19.01 31.54
N ALA A 153 37.90 -18.72 30.25
CA ALA A 153 38.88 -19.41 29.42
C ALA A 153 39.67 -18.42 28.55
N ASN A 154 41.01 -18.55 28.63
CA ASN A 154 42.06 -17.70 28.04
C ASN A 154 42.15 -17.71 26.50
N HIS A 155 41.09 -18.02 25.76
CA HIS A 155 41.14 -17.99 24.30
C HIS A 155 39.96 -17.25 23.66
N SER A 156 40.32 -16.10 23.09
CA SER A 156 39.96 -15.61 21.74
C SER A 156 38.47 -15.42 21.39
N PHE A 157 38.18 -14.21 20.90
CA PHE A 157 37.09 -13.88 19.96
C PHE A 157 35.63 -14.14 20.35
N ASN A 158 35.36 -14.74 21.52
CA ASN A 158 34.08 -14.57 22.21
C ASN A 158 34.03 -13.13 22.76
N ALA A 159 34.02 -12.17 21.84
CA ALA A 159 33.63 -10.80 22.09
C ALA A 159 32.33 -10.87 22.88
N MET A 160 32.32 -10.12 23.98
CA MET A 160 31.29 -10.11 25.00
C MET A 160 29.96 -9.62 24.40
N ILE A 161 29.22 -10.51 23.74
CA ILE A 161 27.90 -10.22 23.21
C ILE A 161 26.97 -10.04 24.41
N SER A 162 26.87 -8.81 24.89
CA SER A 162 25.89 -8.44 25.91
C SER A 162 24.50 -8.28 25.29
N VAL A 163 23.46 -8.45 26.09
CA VAL A 163 22.06 -8.22 25.65
C VAL A 163 21.89 -6.79 25.10
N CYS A 164 22.66 -5.83 25.61
CA CYS A 164 22.67 -4.46 25.12
C CYS A 164 23.19 -4.34 23.68
N THR A 165 24.29 -5.02 23.34
CA THR A 165 24.87 -5.02 21.99
C THR A 165 23.90 -5.64 20.96
N ILE A 166 23.31 -6.79 21.29
CA ILE A 166 22.29 -7.44 20.45
C ILE A 166 21.09 -6.50 20.29
N GLY A 167 20.59 -5.94 21.40
CA GLY A 167 19.46 -5.03 21.41
C GLY A 167 19.64 -3.85 20.46
N ASN A 168 20.80 -3.20 20.51
CA ASN A 168 21.14 -2.10 19.62
C ASN A 168 21.18 -2.52 18.14
N GLY A 169 21.74 -3.69 17.84
CA GLY A 169 21.75 -4.24 16.48
C GLY A 169 20.35 -4.55 15.95
N VAL A 170 19.47 -5.14 16.77
CA VAL A 170 18.08 -5.45 16.40
C VAL A 170 17.25 -4.18 16.20
N ILE A 171 17.45 -3.16 17.04
CA ILE A 171 16.85 -1.84 16.87
C ILE A 171 17.36 -1.21 15.57
N GLY A 172 18.67 -1.27 15.32
CA GLY A 172 19.32 -0.81 14.08
C GLY A 172 18.75 -1.48 12.84
N PHE A 173 18.67 -2.82 12.82
CA PHE A 173 18.04 -3.62 11.78
C PHE A 173 16.62 -3.15 11.48
N SER A 174 15.81 -2.98 12.53
CA SER A 174 14.40 -2.61 12.38
C SER A 174 14.26 -1.22 11.76
N PHE A 175 15.02 -0.23 12.24
CA PHE A 175 15.02 1.11 11.66
C PHE A 175 15.56 1.14 10.23
N ILE A 176 16.69 0.48 9.94
CA ILE A 176 17.23 0.41 8.58
C ILE A 176 16.20 -0.22 7.64
N SER A 177 15.48 -1.26 8.07
CA SER A 177 14.40 -1.87 7.30
C SER A 177 13.32 -0.84 6.95
N THR A 178 12.96 0.07 7.86
CA THR A 178 11.99 1.14 7.57
C THR A 178 12.48 2.10 6.48
N PHE A 179 13.78 2.36 6.38
CA PHE A 179 14.36 3.24 5.34
C PHE A 179 14.18 2.59 3.97
N PHE A 180 14.58 1.32 3.86
CA PHE A 180 14.46 0.56 2.62
C PHE A 180 13.00 0.36 2.21
N TRP A 181 12.09 0.09 3.15
CA TRP A 181 10.66 0.00 2.82
C TRP A 181 10.09 1.34 2.33
N THR A 182 10.51 2.46 2.92
CA THR A 182 10.09 3.81 2.48
C THR A 182 10.59 4.12 1.07
N LEU A 183 11.85 3.79 0.78
CA LEU A 183 12.42 3.91 -0.56
C LEU A 183 11.70 2.99 -1.56
N ALA A 184 11.44 1.74 -1.19
CA ALA A 184 10.75 0.76 -2.02
C ALA A 184 9.33 1.20 -2.38
N ILE A 185 8.59 1.81 -1.44
CA ILE A 185 7.26 2.39 -1.73
C ILE A 185 7.37 3.48 -2.80
N SER A 186 8.36 4.37 -2.68
CA SER A 186 8.56 5.48 -3.62
C SER A 186 8.96 4.98 -5.02
N MET A 187 9.91 4.04 -5.10
CA MET A 187 10.31 3.39 -6.34
C MET A 187 9.16 2.63 -7.00
N TYR A 188 8.40 1.88 -6.20
CA TYR A 188 7.26 1.10 -6.69
C TYR A 188 6.19 2.02 -7.29
N ILE A 189 5.86 3.13 -6.63
CA ILE A 189 4.89 4.11 -7.13
C ILE A 189 5.39 4.73 -8.44
N TYR A 190 6.66 5.13 -8.50
CA TYR A 190 7.27 5.68 -9.72
C TYR A 190 7.16 4.70 -10.90
N GLN A 191 7.51 3.42 -10.68
CA GLN A 191 7.44 2.39 -11.72
C GLN A 191 6.02 2.15 -12.23
N GLN A 192 5.01 2.19 -11.34
CA GLN A 192 3.60 2.06 -11.75
C GLN A 192 3.18 3.20 -12.68
N PHE A 193 3.63 4.42 -12.42
CA PHE A 193 3.35 5.56 -13.30
C PHE A 193 4.08 5.45 -14.64
N GLN A 194 5.32 4.95 -14.65
CA GLN A 194 6.06 4.71 -15.89
C GLN A 194 5.39 3.67 -16.79
N SER A 195 4.89 2.59 -16.20
CA SER A 195 4.20 1.54 -16.96
C SER A 195 2.89 2.05 -17.57
N THR A 196 2.17 2.93 -16.86
CA THR A 196 0.89 3.48 -17.34
C THR A 196 1.07 4.42 -18.53
N SER A 197 2.13 5.25 -18.54
CA SER A 197 2.39 6.16 -19.67
C SER A 197 2.71 5.44 -20.98
N LEU A 198 3.40 4.29 -20.90
CA LEU A 198 3.75 3.50 -22.10
C LEU A 198 2.51 2.91 -22.77
N ILE A 199 1.57 2.39 -21.98
CA ILE A 199 0.32 1.81 -22.50
C ILE A 199 -0.52 2.88 -23.23
N ASN A 200 -0.59 4.10 -22.68
CA ASN A 200 -1.34 5.19 -23.29
C ASN A 200 -0.74 5.63 -24.64
N ASN A 201 0.59 5.65 -24.77
CA ASN A 201 1.26 6.00 -26.02
C ASN A 201 1.02 4.95 -27.12
N ILE A 202 1.05 3.66 -26.77
CA ILE A 202 0.75 2.57 -27.72
C ILE A 202 -0.69 2.69 -28.23
N ASN A 203 -1.65 2.97 -27.35
CA ASN A 203 -3.06 3.14 -27.75
C ASN A 203 -3.26 4.37 -28.65
N LYS A 204 -2.57 5.48 -28.40
CA LYS A 204 -2.65 6.68 -29.24
C LYS A 204 -2.13 6.42 -30.66
N ASN A 205 -1.03 5.69 -30.78
CA ASN A 205 -0.46 5.34 -32.09
C ASN A 205 -1.38 4.41 -32.89
N ASN A 206 -2.04 3.45 -32.23
CA ASN A 206 -2.99 2.55 -32.89
C ASN A 206 -4.24 3.28 -33.43
N ILE A 207 -4.73 4.30 -32.73
CA ILE A 207 -5.88 5.09 -33.19
C ILE A 207 -5.51 5.91 -34.45
N ASN A 208 -4.30 6.49 -34.49
CA ASN A 208 -3.85 7.25 -35.65
C ASN A 208 -3.66 6.38 -36.90
N ILE A 209 -3.20 5.13 -36.75
CA ILE A 209 -3.07 4.19 -37.88
C ILE A 209 -4.44 3.85 -38.48
N ASN A 210 -5.47 3.66 -37.66
CA ASN A 210 -6.82 3.37 -38.16
C ASN A 210 -7.47 4.56 -38.87
N ASN A 211 -7.18 5.79 -38.46
CA ASN A 211 -7.73 6.97 -39.13
C ASN A 211 -7.12 7.24 -40.51
N ASN A 212 -5.86 6.83 -40.75
CA ASN A 212 -5.22 6.99 -42.06
C ASN A 212 -5.64 5.91 -43.08
N ASN A 213 -6.14 4.75 -42.63
CA ASN A 213 -6.58 3.67 -43.53
C ASN A 213 -8.01 3.81 -44.06
N ASN A 214 -8.79 4.78 -43.55
CA ASN A 214 -10.16 5.03 -44.03
C ASN A 214 -10.22 5.82 -45.36
N ASN A 215 -9.08 6.13 -45.99
CA ASN A 215 -9.02 6.85 -47.27
C ASN A 215 -8.54 6.00 -48.45
N ILE A 216 -8.51 4.66 -48.31
CA ILE A 216 -8.14 3.75 -49.41
C ILE A 216 -9.34 2.89 -49.78
N ASN A 217 -10.10 3.36 -50.77
CA ASN A 217 -11.18 2.63 -51.45
C ASN A 217 -10.62 1.47 -52.30
N ASN A 218 -10.07 0.44 -51.66
CA ASN A 218 -9.75 -0.82 -52.32
C ASN A 218 -10.21 -1.99 -51.43
N ILE A 219 -11.53 -2.08 -51.31
CA ILE A 219 -12.27 -3.17 -50.68
C ILE A 219 -12.26 -4.31 -51.69
N ASN A 220 -11.48 -5.37 -51.46
CA ASN A 220 -11.80 -6.76 -51.89
C ASN A 220 -10.75 -7.82 -51.48
N ASN A 221 -9.65 -7.48 -50.79
CA ASN A 221 -8.63 -8.49 -50.44
C ASN A 221 -8.16 -8.52 -48.96
N ILE A 222 -8.90 -7.92 -48.03
CA ILE A 222 -8.48 -7.73 -46.62
C ILE A 222 -9.35 -8.54 -45.63
N ASN A 223 -9.75 -9.78 -45.98
CA ASN A 223 -10.43 -10.67 -45.02
C ASN A 223 -9.53 -11.76 -44.42
N ASN A 224 -8.34 -12.02 -44.98
CA ASN A 224 -7.47 -13.10 -44.48
C ASN A 224 -6.34 -12.65 -43.54
N ASN A 225 -6.11 -11.34 -43.35
CA ASN A 225 -4.97 -10.85 -42.55
C ASN A 225 -5.34 -10.31 -41.15
N ILE A 226 -6.62 -10.36 -40.77
CA ILE A 226 -7.10 -9.86 -39.46
C ILE A 226 -6.96 -10.93 -38.36
N ASN A 227 -6.89 -12.23 -38.72
CA ASN A 227 -6.80 -13.31 -37.72
C ASN A 227 -5.38 -13.54 -37.15
N THR A 228 -4.33 -13.09 -37.83
CA THR A 228 -2.93 -13.30 -37.37
C THR A 228 -2.50 -12.32 -36.28
N ASN A 229 -3.11 -11.14 -36.19
CA ASN A 229 -2.74 -10.13 -35.19
C ASN A 229 -3.33 -10.37 -33.80
N ASN A 230 -4.36 -11.22 -33.66
CA ASN A 230 -4.94 -11.54 -32.36
C ASN A 230 -4.13 -12.58 -31.56
N ILE A 231 -3.32 -13.41 -32.24
CA ILE A 231 -2.55 -14.47 -31.57
C ILE A 231 -1.31 -13.90 -30.84
N ASN A 232 -0.72 -12.81 -31.34
CA ASN A 232 0.48 -12.21 -30.71
C ASN A 232 0.20 -11.41 -29.43
N ASN A 233 -1.04 -10.97 -29.18
CA ASN A 233 -1.36 -10.19 -27.97
C ASN A 233 -1.45 -11.03 -26.68
N ASN A 234 -1.72 -12.34 -26.77
CA ASN A 234 -1.81 -13.20 -25.59
C ASN A 234 -0.44 -13.52 -24.96
N ASN A 235 0.63 -13.57 -25.75
CA ASN A 235 1.97 -13.86 -25.23
C ASN A 235 2.55 -12.70 -24.39
N ASN A 236 2.19 -11.45 -24.70
CA ASN A 236 2.70 -10.28 -23.98
C ASN A 236 2.14 -10.14 -22.55
N ASN A 237 0.93 -10.61 -22.29
CA ASN A 237 0.30 -10.53 -20.95
C ASN A 237 0.94 -11.48 -19.92
N ASN A 238 1.49 -12.62 -20.36
CA ASN A 238 2.15 -13.55 -19.45
C ASN A 238 3.50 -13.02 -18.95
N ASN A 239 4.24 -12.30 -19.79
CA ASN A 239 5.55 -11.74 -19.44
C ASN A 239 5.46 -10.61 -18.41
N THR A 240 4.45 -9.74 -18.50
CA THR A 240 4.26 -8.63 -17.54
C THR A 240 3.88 -9.12 -16.14
N ASN A 241 3.16 -10.24 -16.03
CA ASN A 241 2.83 -10.84 -14.74
C ASN A 241 4.06 -11.47 -14.07
N LYS A 242 4.98 -12.06 -14.85
CA LYS A 242 6.22 -12.64 -14.36
C LYS A 242 7.18 -11.57 -13.83
N SER A 243 7.39 -10.48 -14.58
CA SER A 243 8.27 -9.38 -14.16
C SER A 243 7.80 -8.74 -12.84
N ASN A 244 6.50 -8.51 -12.70
CA ASN A 244 5.89 -7.99 -11.48
C ASN A 244 6.11 -8.86 -10.23
N LYS A 245 6.22 -10.19 -10.40
CA LYS A 245 6.52 -11.11 -9.28
C LYS A 245 7.98 -11.02 -8.88
N ILE A 246 8.89 -10.98 -9.85
CA ILE A 246 10.34 -10.89 -9.63
C ILE A 246 10.69 -9.58 -8.90
N ILE A 247 10.17 -8.44 -9.36
CA ILE A 247 10.40 -7.14 -8.72
C ILE A 247 10.01 -7.15 -7.23
N LYS A 248 8.90 -7.81 -6.89
CA LYS A 248 8.50 -7.95 -5.49
C LYS A 248 9.53 -8.73 -4.70
N ILE A 249 9.92 -9.92 -5.18
CA ILE A 249 10.91 -10.75 -4.49
C ILE A 249 12.19 -9.94 -4.22
N ILE A 250 12.66 -9.19 -5.21
CA ILE A 250 13.81 -8.29 -5.07
C ILE A 250 13.59 -7.27 -3.94
N PHE A 251 12.44 -6.59 -3.91
CA PHE A 251 12.15 -5.63 -2.83
C PHE A 251 12.15 -6.28 -1.44
N TYR A 252 11.58 -7.48 -1.27
CA TYR A 252 11.61 -8.14 0.04
C TYR A 252 13.02 -8.54 0.45
N PHE A 253 13.80 -9.05 -0.49
CA PHE A 253 15.18 -9.42 -0.23
C PHE A 253 15.98 -8.18 0.19
N VAL A 254 15.92 -7.11 -0.59
CA VAL A 254 16.61 -5.84 -0.30
C VAL A 254 16.15 -5.23 1.03
N CYS A 255 14.85 -5.20 1.31
CA CYS A 255 14.30 -4.52 2.49
C CYS A 255 14.39 -5.33 3.80
N TRP A 256 14.85 -6.58 3.76
CA TRP A 256 15.04 -7.39 4.97
C TRP A 256 16.46 -7.91 5.12
N VAL A 257 17.07 -8.43 4.05
CA VAL A 257 18.40 -9.05 4.11
C VAL A 257 19.50 -7.99 4.25
N ILE A 258 19.44 -6.89 3.51
CA ILE A 258 20.45 -5.82 3.63
C ILE A 258 20.41 -5.18 5.03
N PRO A 259 19.24 -4.76 5.57
CA PRO A 259 19.16 -4.30 6.95
C PRO A 259 19.67 -5.32 7.98
N PHE A 260 19.45 -6.61 7.75
CA PHE A 260 19.92 -7.66 8.66
C PHE A 260 21.44 -7.69 8.70
N ILE A 261 22.11 -7.69 7.54
CA ILE A 261 23.57 -7.63 7.44
C ILE A 261 24.11 -6.36 8.13
N LEU A 262 23.52 -5.19 7.85
CA LEU A 262 23.93 -3.93 8.47
C LEU A 262 23.69 -3.92 9.99
N GLY A 263 22.58 -4.51 10.46
CA GLY A 263 22.30 -4.71 11.88
C GLY A 263 23.34 -5.60 12.56
N SER A 264 23.76 -6.69 11.91
CA SER A 264 24.83 -7.56 12.41
C SER A 264 26.19 -6.84 12.50
N ILE A 265 26.50 -5.95 11.55
CA ILE A 265 27.69 -5.10 11.61
C ILE A 265 27.61 -4.14 12.81
N LEU A 266 26.43 -3.57 13.10
CA LEU A 266 26.23 -2.73 14.29
C LEU A 266 26.43 -3.51 15.60
N VAL A 267 25.99 -4.77 15.68
CA VAL A 267 26.30 -5.65 16.83
C VAL A 267 27.80 -5.83 16.96
N SER A 268 28.48 -6.15 15.86
CA SER A 268 29.93 -6.42 15.84
C SER A 268 30.76 -5.19 16.18
N GLY A 269 30.27 -4.00 15.84
CA GLY A 269 30.91 -2.71 16.14
C GLY A 269 30.56 -2.10 17.49
N SER A 270 29.73 -2.77 18.28
CA SER A 270 29.37 -2.31 19.61
C SER A 270 30.49 -2.62 20.59
N LYS A 271 30.94 -1.60 21.33
CA LYS A 271 31.95 -1.74 22.38
C LYS A 271 31.29 -1.48 23.73
N LEU A 272 31.60 -2.32 24.71
CA LEU A 272 31.30 -2.04 26.10
C LEU A 272 32.33 -1.01 26.58
N ILE A 273 31.86 0.17 26.94
CA ILE A 273 32.71 1.20 27.51
C ILE A 273 32.65 1.03 29.02
N GLU A 274 33.63 0.31 29.57
CA GLU A 274 33.98 0.35 30.99
C GLU A 274 34.75 1.66 31.22
N LEU A 275 34.04 2.75 31.45
CA LEU A 275 34.66 3.95 32.03
C LEU A 275 34.44 3.89 33.54
N ASP A 276 35.37 4.44 34.31
CA ASP A 276 35.38 4.58 35.79
C ASP A 276 34.15 5.28 36.42
N SER A 277 33.10 5.52 35.63
CA SER A 277 31.78 5.97 36.07
C SER A 277 30.89 4.78 36.40
N ASP A 278 30.18 4.84 37.53
CA ASP A 278 29.40 3.79 38.20
C ASP A 278 28.43 2.93 37.36
N LEU A 279 28.20 3.24 36.08
CA LEU A 279 27.29 2.50 35.20
C LEU A 279 27.87 2.30 33.79
N PRO A 280 28.26 1.05 33.46
CA PRO A 280 28.74 0.72 32.12
C PRO A 280 27.61 0.90 31.10
N TRP A 281 27.96 1.14 29.84
CA TRP A 281 26.96 1.32 28.79
C TRP A 281 27.49 0.79 27.46
N CYS A 282 26.58 0.32 26.61
CA CYS A 282 26.94 -0.10 25.27
C CYS A 282 26.90 1.11 24.35
N SER A 283 28.06 1.44 23.79
CA SER A 283 28.18 2.44 22.74
C SER A 283 28.56 1.75 21.44
N ILE A 284 28.05 2.24 20.33
CA ILE A 284 28.49 1.80 19.01
C ILE A 284 29.63 2.73 18.61
N ASP A 285 30.69 2.16 18.04
CA ASP A 285 31.77 2.97 17.47
C ASP A 285 31.19 3.94 16.41
N SER A 286 31.49 5.23 16.56
CA SER A 286 30.91 6.29 15.72
C SER A 286 31.16 6.07 14.23
N ASN A 287 32.30 5.49 13.85
CA ASN A 287 32.61 5.20 12.45
C ASN A 287 31.73 4.06 11.90
N ILE A 288 31.53 3.02 12.71
CA ILE A 288 30.68 1.89 12.33
C ILE A 288 29.22 2.33 12.25
N GLN A 289 28.79 3.19 13.17
CA GLN A 289 27.47 3.79 13.15
C GLN A 289 27.26 4.70 11.93
N LEU A 290 28.26 5.52 11.57
CA LEU A 290 28.23 6.35 10.36
C LEU A 290 28.00 5.49 9.11
N ILE A 291 28.84 4.47 8.92
CA ILE A 291 28.84 3.63 7.71
C ILE A 291 27.62 2.71 7.66
N SER A 292 27.26 2.07 8.76
CA SER A 292 26.26 1.00 8.76
C SER A 292 24.83 1.50 8.98
N PHE A 293 24.66 2.68 9.59
CA PHE A 293 23.35 3.24 9.92
C PHE A 293 23.06 4.55 9.19
N TYR A 294 23.89 5.59 9.39
CA TYR A 294 23.59 6.93 8.87
C TYR A 294 23.81 7.04 7.36
N PHE A 295 24.80 6.37 6.79
CA PHE A 295 25.06 6.41 5.35
C PHE A 295 23.91 5.78 4.53
N PRO A 296 23.42 4.55 4.84
CA PRO A 296 22.22 3.99 4.22
C PRO A 296 20.98 4.86 4.42
N LEU A 297 20.82 5.47 5.60
CA LEU A 297 19.72 6.41 5.89
C LEU A 297 19.76 7.61 4.95
N ILE A 298 20.90 8.28 4.81
CA ILE A 298 21.07 9.46 3.96
C ILE A 298 20.83 9.10 2.49
N ILE A 299 21.37 7.98 2.02
CA ILE A 299 21.11 7.49 0.65
C ILE A 299 19.62 7.25 0.43
N CYS A 300 18.96 6.54 1.34
CA CYS A 300 17.52 6.28 1.24
C CYS A 300 16.71 7.58 1.26
N LEU A 301 17.09 8.54 2.10
CA LEU A 301 16.45 9.85 2.20
C LEU A 301 16.57 10.61 0.87
N VAL A 302 17.78 10.78 0.35
CA VAL A 302 18.05 11.49 -0.91
C VAL A 302 17.35 10.81 -2.07
N ALA A 303 17.43 9.48 -2.18
CA ALA A 303 16.74 8.72 -3.23
C ALA A 303 15.22 8.86 -3.13
N THR A 304 14.64 8.85 -1.92
CA THR A 304 13.20 9.04 -1.71
C THR A 304 12.75 10.45 -2.13
N ILE A 305 13.52 11.48 -1.79
CA ILE A 305 13.29 12.86 -2.24
C ILE A 305 13.34 12.92 -3.77
N PHE A 306 14.39 12.35 -4.38
CA PHE A 306 14.57 12.31 -5.82
C PHE A 306 13.39 11.64 -6.55
N TYR A 307 12.97 10.44 -6.12
CA TYR A 307 11.81 9.76 -6.70
C TYR A 307 10.51 10.57 -6.52
N THR A 308 10.34 11.23 -5.37
CA THR A 308 9.18 12.09 -5.12
C THR A 308 9.15 13.27 -6.10
N ILE A 309 10.31 13.90 -6.35
CA ILE A 309 10.45 14.99 -7.33
C ILE A 309 10.15 14.47 -8.74
N LEU A 310 10.71 13.33 -9.14
CA LEU A 310 10.44 12.73 -10.46
C LEU A 310 8.96 12.41 -10.68
N ILE A 311 8.29 11.83 -9.67
CA ILE A 311 6.84 11.57 -9.73
C ILE A 311 6.09 12.89 -9.91
N ARG A 312 6.44 13.94 -9.15
CA ARG A 312 5.78 15.25 -9.25
C ARG A 312 6.01 15.90 -10.61
N TYR A 313 7.24 15.88 -11.13
CA TYR A 313 7.60 16.46 -12.42
C TYR A 313 6.84 15.77 -13.55
N LYS A 314 6.90 14.44 -13.60
CA LYS A 314 6.16 13.64 -14.58
C LYS A 314 4.67 13.94 -14.52
N PHE A 315 4.13 14.06 -13.31
CA PHE A 315 2.73 14.37 -13.12
C PHE A 315 2.33 15.77 -13.60
N SER A 316 3.24 16.73 -13.52
CA SER A 316 3.01 18.07 -14.06
C SER A 316 2.98 18.07 -15.60
N SER A 317 3.80 17.23 -16.23
CA SER A 317 3.85 17.09 -17.70
C SER A 317 2.59 16.39 -18.24
N ASP A 318 2.15 15.30 -17.62
CA ASP A 318 0.99 14.52 -18.08
C ASP A 318 -0.34 15.29 -17.97
N LYS A 319 -0.44 16.28 -17.07
CA LYS A 319 -1.64 17.14 -16.94
C LYS A 319 -2.00 17.88 -18.21
N LEU A 320 -1.00 18.16 -19.06
CA LEU A 320 -1.22 18.88 -20.32
C LEU A 320 -1.78 17.96 -21.42
N ALA A 321 -1.70 16.63 -21.26
CA ALA A 321 -1.96 15.67 -22.34
C ALA A 321 -3.28 14.89 -22.23
N CYS A 322 -3.99 14.88 -21.10
CA CYS A 322 -5.21 14.05 -20.92
C CYS A 322 -6.28 14.71 -20.03
N SER A 323 -7.54 14.68 -20.49
CA SER A 323 -8.66 15.50 -19.99
C SER A 323 -9.54 14.90 -18.87
N SER A 324 -9.25 13.69 -18.36
CA SER A 324 -10.12 13.09 -17.35
C SER A 324 -9.85 13.68 -15.95
N SER A 325 -10.70 14.62 -15.54
CA SER A 325 -10.66 15.30 -14.23
C SER A 325 -10.59 14.32 -13.05
N SER A 326 -11.20 13.13 -13.17
CA SER A 326 -11.19 12.09 -12.15
C SER A 326 -9.79 11.47 -11.92
N LEU A 327 -9.03 11.23 -12.99
CA LEU A 327 -7.71 10.61 -12.92
C LEU A 327 -6.69 11.61 -12.35
N ILE A 328 -6.77 12.87 -12.77
CA ILE A 328 -5.95 13.97 -12.24
C ILE A 328 -6.16 14.13 -10.72
N ASN A 329 -7.41 14.07 -10.26
CA ASN A 329 -7.75 14.15 -8.84
C ASN A 329 -7.17 12.99 -8.03
N LEU A 330 -7.20 11.78 -8.58
CA LEU A 330 -6.66 10.58 -7.94
C LEU A 330 -5.13 10.65 -7.80
N GLN A 331 -4.44 11.05 -8.87
CA GLN A 331 -2.99 11.19 -8.87
C GLN A 331 -2.52 12.29 -7.92
N SER A 332 -3.21 13.44 -7.90
CA SER A 332 -2.94 14.51 -6.94
C SER A 332 -3.05 14.03 -5.48
N LYS A 333 -4.02 13.17 -5.16
CA LYS A 333 -4.13 12.56 -3.82
C LYS A 333 -2.96 11.63 -3.50
N ILE A 334 -2.51 10.82 -4.46
CA ILE A 334 -1.36 9.92 -4.28
C ILE A 334 -0.09 10.73 -3.99
N ILE A 335 0.15 11.80 -4.77
CA ILE A 335 1.34 12.65 -4.62
C ILE A 335 1.32 13.40 -3.28
N LYS A 336 0.18 14.00 -2.92
CA LYS A 336 0.04 14.67 -1.61
C LYS A 336 0.38 13.72 -0.46
N ARG A 337 0.00 12.45 -0.58
CA ARG A 337 0.30 11.44 0.42
C ARG A 337 1.79 11.06 0.45
N LEU A 338 2.41 10.91 -0.71
CA LEU A 338 3.85 10.64 -0.80
C LEU A 338 4.67 11.78 -0.18
N ILE A 339 4.30 13.03 -0.47
CA ILE A 339 4.91 14.21 0.16
C ILE A 339 4.70 14.19 1.67
N LEU A 340 3.51 13.80 2.15
CA LEU A 340 3.24 13.70 3.59
C LEU A 340 4.13 12.64 4.25
N PHE A 341 4.35 11.48 3.62
CA PHE A 341 5.31 10.48 4.12
C PHE A 341 6.73 11.02 4.18
N LEU A 342 7.15 11.75 3.15
CA LEU A 342 8.47 12.36 3.12
C LEU A 342 8.66 13.39 4.24
N ILE A 343 7.64 14.23 4.49
CA ILE A 343 7.67 15.20 5.59
C ILE A 343 7.76 14.49 6.94
N VAL A 344 6.96 13.45 7.17
CA VAL A 344 7.04 12.63 8.39
C VAL A 344 8.42 12.04 8.57
N PHE A 345 8.98 11.47 7.50
CA PHE A 345 10.32 10.90 7.51
C PHE A 345 11.37 11.96 7.87
N LEU A 346 11.32 13.15 7.27
CA LEU A 346 12.22 14.26 7.62
C LEU A 346 12.08 14.70 9.08
N ILE A 347 10.86 14.87 9.58
CA ILE A 347 10.61 15.30 10.97
C ILE A 347 11.16 14.29 11.98
N CYS A 348 11.01 12.98 11.71
CA CYS A 348 11.50 11.93 12.60
C CYS A 348 13.02 11.77 12.57
N TRP A 349 13.64 11.88 11.39
CA TRP A 349 15.05 11.55 11.20
C TRP A 349 16.00 12.74 11.29
N LEU A 350 15.57 13.93 10.89
CA LEU A 350 16.44 15.10 10.82
C LEU A 350 17.05 15.47 12.19
N PRO A 351 16.30 15.49 13.32
CA PRO A 351 16.90 15.77 14.62
C PRO A 351 18.00 14.77 15.00
N ASN A 352 17.82 13.48 14.67
CA ASN A 352 18.80 12.44 14.95
C ASN A 352 20.05 12.55 14.06
N ILE A 353 19.89 12.93 12.79
CA ILE A 353 21.01 13.18 11.87
C ILE A 353 21.83 14.38 12.37
N ILE A 354 21.17 15.49 12.71
CA ILE A 354 21.84 16.69 13.24
C ILE A 354 22.56 16.36 14.54
N SER A 355 21.89 15.68 15.49
CA SER A 355 22.48 15.27 16.75
C SER A 355 23.73 14.42 16.54
N PHE A 356 23.68 13.47 15.62
CA PHE A 356 24.83 12.61 15.32
C PHE A 356 26.01 13.40 14.76
N PHE A 357 25.79 14.25 13.75
CA PHE A 357 26.88 15.03 13.17
C PHE A 357 27.49 16.04 14.14
N ILE A 358 26.67 16.66 15.00
CA ILE A 358 27.19 17.50 16.10
C ILE A 358 28.09 16.68 17.01
N SER A 359 27.64 15.51 17.48
CA SER A 359 28.45 14.62 18.31
C SER A 359 29.69 14.06 17.58
N PHE A 360 29.62 13.88 16.26
CA PHE A 360 30.73 13.37 15.46
C PHE A 360 31.84 14.41 15.29
N PHE A 361 31.49 15.68 15.06
CA PHE A 361 32.47 16.75 14.85
C PHE A 361 32.88 17.47 16.14
N THR A 362 32.02 17.48 17.17
CA THR A 362 32.23 18.26 18.39
C THR A 362 32.61 17.34 19.55
N LYS A 363 33.69 17.67 20.26
CA LYS A 363 34.08 16.96 21.50
C LYS A 363 33.19 17.31 22.71
N SER A 364 32.37 18.36 22.60
CA SER A 364 31.54 18.91 23.68
C SER A 364 30.09 18.42 23.60
N CYS A 365 29.79 17.35 24.33
CA CYS A 365 28.47 16.71 24.32
C CYS A 365 27.39 17.42 25.16
N LYS A 366 27.76 18.06 26.27
CA LYS A 366 26.78 18.55 27.26
C LYS A 366 25.84 19.64 26.75
N GLN A 367 26.28 20.46 25.79
CA GLN A 367 25.51 21.61 25.30
C GLN A 367 24.25 21.22 24.51
N PHE A 368 24.15 19.97 24.02
CA PHE A 368 23.09 19.55 23.11
C PHE A 368 22.17 18.45 23.67
N LEU A 369 22.11 18.28 25.00
CA LEU A 369 21.25 17.28 25.66
C LEU A 369 19.78 17.36 25.20
N TRP A 370 19.25 18.57 25.07
CA TRP A 370 17.86 18.79 24.64
C TRP A 370 17.58 18.22 23.23
N LEU A 371 18.55 18.32 22.32
CA LEU A 371 18.43 17.77 20.96
C LEU A 371 18.46 16.25 20.97
N GLU A 372 19.21 15.63 21.89
CA GLU A 372 19.23 14.18 22.08
C GLU A 372 17.89 13.67 22.64
N ILE A 373 17.27 14.42 23.56
CA ILE A 373 15.92 14.11 24.07
C ILE A 373 14.88 14.20 22.94
N ILE A 374 14.92 15.27 22.14
CA ILE A 374 14.02 15.45 21.00
C ILE A 374 14.21 14.32 19.99
N SER A 375 15.44 14.07 19.55
CA SER A 375 15.72 13.02 18.57
C SER A 375 15.30 11.64 19.06
N SER A 376 15.58 11.31 20.33
CA SER A 376 15.17 10.04 20.94
C SER A 376 13.66 9.86 21.05
N THR A 377 12.91 10.96 21.19
CA THR A 377 11.44 10.95 21.23
C THR A 377 10.84 10.83 19.83
N PHE A 378 11.35 11.59 18.86
CA PHE A 378 10.80 11.66 17.50
C PHE A 378 11.16 10.45 16.63
N LEU A 379 12.30 9.81 16.89
CA LEU A 379 12.78 8.65 16.14
C LEU A 379 11.76 7.50 16.11
N PRO A 380 11.30 6.96 17.26
CA PRO A 380 10.30 5.91 17.23
C PRO A 380 8.91 6.41 16.83
N LEU A 381 8.61 7.71 16.98
CA LEU A 381 7.30 8.30 16.68
C LEU A 381 6.89 8.17 15.19
N GLN A 382 7.81 7.77 14.31
CA GLN A 382 7.54 7.53 12.88
C GLN A 382 6.31 6.66 12.64
N GLY A 383 6.14 5.53 13.34
CA GLY A 383 4.99 4.64 13.12
C GLY A 383 3.65 5.31 13.43
N PHE A 384 3.63 6.20 14.44
CA PHE A 384 2.47 7.00 14.78
C PHE A 384 2.18 8.09 13.74
N LEU A 385 3.19 8.84 13.30
CA LEU A 385 3.02 9.87 12.28
C LEU A 385 2.67 9.28 10.90
N ASN A 386 3.21 8.09 10.58
CA ASN A 386 2.81 7.31 9.42
C ASN A 386 1.32 6.99 9.52
N PHE A 387 0.85 6.45 10.65
CA PHE A 387 -0.58 6.21 10.90
C PHE A 387 -1.42 7.47 10.74
N LEU A 388 -0.99 8.61 11.29
CA LEU A 388 -1.69 9.89 11.10
C LEU A 388 -1.71 10.33 9.65
N SER A 389 -0.69 10.01 8.86
CA SER A 389 -0.66 10.27 7.42
C SER A 389 -1.67 9.40 6.68
N TYR A 390 -1.87 8.16 7.12
CA TYR A 390 -2.98 7.32 6.68
C TYR A 390 -4.32 7.93 7.09
N LEU A 391 -4.46 8.38 8.34
CA LEU A 391 -5.70 8.89 8.94
C LEU A 391 -6.13 10.26 8.40
N SER A 392 -5.20 11.17 8.15
CA SER A 392 -5.48 12.56 7.71
C SER A 392 -6.07 12.62 6.31
N VAL A 393 -5.76 11.64 5.46
CA VAL A 393 -6.45 11.42 4.19
C VAL A 393 -7.94 11.08 4.41
N PHE A 394 -8.29 10.54 5.58
CA PHE A 394 -9.65 10.30 5.99
C PHE A 394 -10.34 11.53 6.63
N LYS A 395 -10.18 12.74 6.07
CA LYS A 395 -11.19 13.82 6.27
C LYS A 395 -12.63 13.30 6.04
N ARG A 396 -12.80 12.26 5.22
CA ARG A 396 -14.06 11.51 5.05
C ARG A 396 -14.48 10.63 6.24
N LEU A 397 -13.56 10.15 7.07
CA LEU A 397 -13.87 9.42 8.29
C LEU A 397 -14.24 10.38 9.44
N LYS A 398 -13.71 11.63 9.43
CA LYS A 398 -14.30 12.74 10.21
C LYS A 398 -15.76 13.01 9.79
N LEU A 399 -16.05 13.04 8.48
CA LEU A 399 -17.44 13.11 8.00
C LEU A 399 -18.27 11.87 8.39
N TYR A 400 -17.68 10.66 8.35
CA TYR A 400 -18.36 9.44 8.78
C TYR A 400 -18.69 9.45 10.27
N PHE A 401 -17.75 9.84 11.13
CA PHE A 401 -17.99 9.98 12.56
C PHE A 401 -18.96 11.13 12.86
N LYS A 402 -18.93 12.22 12.10
CA LYS A 402 -19.95 13.28 12.17
C LYS A 402 -21.34 12.72 11.86
N ASN A 403 -21.48 11.92 10.80
CA ASN A 403 -22.75 11.28 10.44
C ASN A 403 -23.18 10.21 11.45
N LEU A 404 -22.24 9.44 12.02
CA LEU A 404 -22.52 8.45 13.06
C LEU A 404 -22.99 9.13 14.35
N LYS A 405 -22.34 10.23 14.75
CA LYS A 405 -22.72 11.07 15.88
C LYS A 405 -24.11 11.68 15.68
N ASN A 406 -24.41 12.20 14.48
CA ASN A 406 -25.74 12.71 14.15
C ASN A 406 -26.81 11.60 14.22
N LYS A 407 -26.50 10.38 13.79
CA LYS A 407 -27.42 9.24 13.86
C LYS A 407 -27.68 8.78 15.30
N LEU A 408 -26.67 8.84 16.17
CA LEU A 408 -26.82 8.55 17.61
C LEU A 408 -27.66 9.63 18.30
N ASN A 409 -27.40 10.92 18.01
CA ASN A 409 -28.17 12.02 18.59
C ASN A 409 -29.65 12.00 18.16
N ASN A 410 -29.95 11.71 16.89
CA ASN A 410 -31.34 11.61 16.43
C ASN A 410 -32.11 10.43 17.03
N LYS A 411 -31.41 9.35 17.45
CA LYS A 411 -32.08 8.20 18.08
C LYS A 411 -32.54 8.49 19.51
N ASN A 412 -31.90 9.43 20.20
CA ASN A 412 -32.31 9.86 21.54
C ASN A 412 -33.42 10.91 21.53
N SER A 413 -33.66 11.62 20.42
CA SER A 413 -34.71 12.64 20.35
C SER A 413 -36.13 12.09 20.10
N ASN A 414 -36.26 10.81 19.75
CA ASN A 414 -37.56 10.20 19.41
C ASN A 414 -38.28 9.50 20.57
N ASN A 415 -37.72 9.51 21.78
CA ASN A 415 -38.34 8.86 22.95
C ASN A 415 -39.09 9.81 23.90
N ASN A 416 -39.27 11.09 23.53
CA ASN A 416 -40.05 12.05 24.32
C ASN A 416 -41.34 12.55 23.62
N GLY A 417 -41.81 11.85 22.60
CA GLY A 417 -43.12 12.07 22.00
C GLY A 417 -44.22 11.38 22.82
N ASN A 418 -44.49 11.90 24.01
CA ASN A 418 -45.76 11.64 24.70
C ASN A 418 -46.89 12.28 23.88
N ASN A 419 -47.88 11.45 23.55
CA ASN A 419 -49.28 11.77 23.27
C ASN A 419 -49.64 13.26 23.11
N SER A 420 -49.98 13.66 21.88
CA SER A 420 -51.22 14.39 21.67
C SER A 420 -51.90 13.96 20.38
N ASN A 421 -53.17 13.61 20.55
CA ASN A 421 -54.12 13.22 19.53
C ASN A 421 -54.39 14.33 18.50
N ASN A 422 -54.99 13.86 17.41
CA ASN A 422 -55.94 14.51 16.51
C ASN A 422 -55.42 15.14 15.22
N GLY A 423 -56.03 14.67 14.13
CA GLY A 423 -56.27 15.47 12.95
C GLY A 423 -55.87 14.80 11.65
N ASN A 424 -56.83 14.09 11.06
CA ASN A 424 -56.99 13.89 9.62
C ASN A 424 -56.16 14.82 8.74
N PHE A 425 -55.37 14.27 7.80
CA PHE A 425 -55.31 14.86 6.47
C PHE A 425 -54.93 13.82 5.41
N ASN A 426 -55.94 13.47 4.60
CA ASN A 426 -55.81 12.89 3.27
C ASN A 426 -55.04 13.85 2.36
N GLY A 427 -54.05 13.35 1.62
CA GLY A 427 -53.35 14.15 0.63
C GLY A 427 -52.37 13.32 -0.18
N GLY A 428 -52.90 12.59 -1.18
CA GLY A 428 -52.10 11.91 -2.19
C GLY A 428 -51.25 12.90 -2.99
N GLY A 429 -49.93 12.75 -2.93
CA GLY A 429 -48.97 13.50 -3.73
C GLY A 429 -48.00 12.52 -4.38
N ILE A 430 -48.38 12.02 -5.56
CA ILE A 430 -47.52 11.23 -6.44
C ILE A 430 -46.48 12.18 -7.04
N PHE A 431 -45.28 12.23 -6.45
CA PHE A 431 -44.14 12.94 -7.02
C PHE A 431 -43.41 12.05 -8.03
N TYR A 432 -43.67 12.29 -9.32
CA TYR A 432 -42.81 11.84 -10.40
C TYR A 432 -41.46 12.57 -10.33
N THR A 433 -40.43 11.88 -9.86
CA THR A 433 -39.05 12.35 -10.04
C THR A 433 -38.64 12.11 -11.50
N LYS A 434 -38.45 13.22 -12.22
CA LYS A 434 -38.03 13.26 -13.62
C LYS A 434 -36.66 12.60 -13.78
N GLY A 435 -36.66 11.33 -14.19
CA GLY A 435 -35.46 10.54 -14.44
C GLY A 435 -34.65 11.10 -15.62
N LYS A 436 -33.53 11.76 -15.31
CA LYS A 436 -32.52 12.11 -16.32
C LYS A 436 -31.88 10.81 -16.82
N ARG A 437 -32.24 10.39 -18.04
CA ARG A 437 -31.59 9.27 -18.75
C ARG A 437 -30.11 9.63 -18.93
N VAL A 438 -29.26 9.02 -18.12
CA VAL A 438 -27.82 8.99 -18.35
C VAL A 438 -27.60 7.95 -19.43
N ASN A 439 -27.23 8.41 -20.64
CA ASN A 439 -26.81 7.53 -21.71
C ASN A 439 -25.64 6.70 -21.23
N ASN A 440 -25.89 5.40 -21.09
CA ASN A 440 -24.93 4.41 -20.65
C ASN A 440 -24.00 4.11 -21.84
N GLN A 441 -23.07 5.01 -22.12
CA GLN A 441 -21.97 4.72 -23.03
C GLN A 441 -21.03 3.74 -22.34
N ASN A 442 -21.20 2.46 -22.69
CA ASN A 442 -20.29 1.36 -22.45
C ASN A 442 -18.91 1.68 -23.07
N SER A 443 -18.12 2.48 -22.39
CA SER A 443 -16.67 2.53 -22.61
C SER A 443 -16.05 1.49 -21.67
N ASN A 444 -15.88 0.27 -22.19
CA ASN A 444 -15.06 -0.77 -21.59
C ASN A 444 -13.58 -0.40 -21.68
N ASN A 445 -13.19 0.73 -21.10
CA ASN A 445 -11.79 1.08 -20.94
C ASN A 445 -11.28 0.43 -19.67
N PHE A 446 -10.40 -0.55 -19.88
CA PHE A 446 -9.72 -1.36 -18.87
C PHE A 446 -8.74 -0.48 -18.08
N TYR A 447 -9.27 0.39 -17.20
CA TYR A 447 -8.45 1.23 -16.33
C TYR A 447 -7.79 0.35 -15.28
N PHE A 448 -6.45 0.29 -15.29
CA PHE A 448 -5.66 -0.16 -14.15
C PHE A 448 -6.06 0.70 -12.93
N THR A 449 -6.85 0.10 -12.04
CA THR A 449 -7.58 0.84 -11.00
C THR A 449 -6.66 1.22 -9.82
N PHE A 450 -5.95 2.33 -9.97
CA PHE A 450 -5.67 3.18 -8.82
C PHE A 450 -6.99 3.68 -8.16
N SER A 451 -8.14 3.54 -8.82
CA SER A 451 -9.48 3.85 -8.29
C SER A 451 -9.94 2.97 -7.12
N THR A 452 -9.12 2.00 -6.70
CA THR A 452 -9.20 1.43 -5.34
C THR A 452 -9.07 2.49 -4.22
N PHE A 453 -8.76 3.74 -4.57
CA PHE A 453 -8.81 4.88 -3.66
C PHE A 453 -10.12 5.68 -3.61
N ASP A 454 -11.12 5.53 -4.49
CA ASP A 454 -12.20 6.53 -4.56
C ASP A 454 -13.62 6.12 -5.07
N PHE A 455 -13.99 4.85 -5.14
CA PHE A 455 -15.32 4.44 -5.68
C PHE A 455 -16.58 4.76 -4.86
N ASP A 456 -16.57 5.72 -3.92
CA ASP A 456 -17.80 6.08 -3.17
C ASP A 456 -18.53 7.34 -3.71
N ASN A 457 -17.98 8.04 -4.71
CA ASN A 457 -18.52 9.36 -5.10
C ASN A 457 -19.44 9.40 -6.33
N GLN A 458 -19.79 8.27 -6.95
CA GLN A 458 -20.67 8.31 -8.14
C GLN A 458 -22.15 8.02 -7.88
N ASN A 459 -22.55 7.68 -6.65
CA ASN A 459 -23.96 7.35 -6.32
C ASN A 459 -24.59 8.26 -5.24
N GLN A 460 -24.00 9.43 -4.94
CA GLN A 460 -24.54 10.34 -3.91
C GLN A 460 -24.84 11.77 -4.39
N GLU A 461 -24.78 12.04 -5.69
CA GLU A 461 -25.44 13.20 -6.29
C GLU A 461 -26.70 12.74 -7.03
N LYS A 462 -27.72 12.39 -6.25
CA LYS A 462 -29.14 12.42 -6.63
C LYS A 462 -29.96 12.80 -5.42
#